data_AF-A0AAU4ART4-F1
#
_entry.id   AF-A0AAU4ART4-F1
#
_cell.length_a   1.000
_cell.length_b   1.000
_cell.length_c   1.000
_cell.angle_alpha   90.00
_cell.angle_beta   90.00
_cell.angle_gamma   90.00
#
_symmetry.space_group_name_H-M   'P 1'
#
loop_
_entity.id
_entity.type
_entity.pdbx_description
1 polymer ?
#
loop_
_entity_poly.entity_id
_entity_poly.type
_entity_poly.pdbx_seq_one_letter_code
_entity_poly.pdbx_strand_id
1 'polypeptide(L)'
;MTTTADLRLRQIVEQTALALTDAEGRFHKRHLTDAVREQLAHADLDPHVHAAALDKLAESLVTGFGEHRNPRRRRTGTLFHPRDIVKLGNGTWVWMDRATDSDLLAWSRLSRRNRSRTDAADNEVQDYIDQRIDAFRSHPGLELLGDLERIVFGYVNEPGQTADLEADEE
;
A
#
# COMPACT_ATOMS: atom_id res chain seq x y z
N MET A 1 -15.09 -5.84 6.56
CA MET A 1 -15.25 -5.73 8.03
C MET A 1 -13.90 -6.03 8.66
N THR A 2 -13.20 -5.01 9.14
CA THR A 2 -11.90 -5.17 9.80
C THR A 2 -12.09 -5.96 11.09
N THR A 3 -11.36 -7.07 11.27
CA THR A 3 -11.51 -7.89 12.48
C THR A 3 -10.86 -7.19 13.68
N THR A 4 -11.27 -7.53 14.91
CA THR A 4 -10.64 -7.00 16.13
C THR A 4 -9.13 -7.28 16.16
N ALA A 5 -8.70 -8.40 15.60
CA ALA A 5 -7.28 -8.75 15.47
C ALA A 5 -6.54 -7.84 14.48
N ASP A 6 -7.16 -7.51 13.33
CA ASP A 6 -6.58 -6.57 12.37
C ASP A 6 -6.39 -5.17 12.96
N LEU A 7 -7.39 -4.68 13.70
CA LEU A 7 -7.29 -3.40 14.40
C LEU A 7 -6.15 -3.42 15.42
N ARG A 8 -5.98 -4.54 16.14
CA ARG A 8 -4.90 -4.68 17.10
C ARG A 8 -3.52 -4.67 16.45
N LEU A 9 -3.37 -5.33 15.30
CA LEU A 9 -2.13 -5.27 14.51
C LEU A 9 -1.82 -3.86 14.03
N ARG A 10 -2.82 -3.10 13.58
CA ARG A 10 -2.64 -1.69 13.20
C ARG A 10 -2.17 -0.84 14.38
N GLN A 11 -2.80 -0.99 15.55
CA GLN A 11 -2.40 -0.29 16.77
C GLN A 11 -0.95 -0.60 17.18
N ILE A 12 -0.53 -1.86 17.07
CA ILE A 12 0.85 -2.28 17.33
C ILE A 12 1.82 -1.50 16.43
N VAL A 13 1.54 -1.45 15.12
CA VAL A 13 2.37 -0.72 14.16
C VAL A 13 2.40 0.78 14.46
N GLU A 14 1.24 1.40 14.71
CA GLU A 14 1.12 2.83 14.99
C GLU A 14 1.86 3.22 16.27
N GLN A 15 1.65 2.50 17.36
CA GLN A 15 2.34 2.74 18.64
C GLN A 15 3.85 2.59 18.49
N THR A 16 4.30 1.61 17.71
CA THR A 16 5.73 1.40 17.43
C THR A 16 6.30 2.53 16.57
N ALA A 17 5.57 3.00 15.56
CA ALA A 17 6.00 4.11 14.72
C ALA A 17 6.15 5.39 15.54
N LEU A 18 5.16 5.71 16.38
CA LEU A 18 5.20 6.86 17.28
C LEU A 18 6.41 6.79 18.24
N ALA A 19 6.69 5.61 18.80
CA ALA A 19 7.82 5.43 19.71
C ALA A 19 9.20 5.56 19.04
N LEU A 20 9.29 5.27 17.73
CA LEU A 20 10.52 5.37 16.94
C LEU A 20 10.71 6.73 16.25
N THR A 21 9.70 7.59 16.31
CA THR A 21 9.72 8.88 15.62
C THR A 21 10.63 9.86 16.35
N ASP A 22 11.55 10.48 15.61
CA ASP A 22 12.48 11.47 16.15
C ASP A 22 11.83 12.85 16.37
N ALA A 23 12.62 13.81 16.86
CA ALA A 23 12.16 15.16 17.16
C ALA A 23 11.66 15.91 15.91
N GLU A 24 12.14 15.52 14.72
CA GLU A 24 11.75 16.07 13.43
C GLU A 24 10.54 15.35 12.80
N GLY A 25 9.94 14.38 13.50
CA GLY A 25 8.77 13.64 13.03
C GLY A 25 9.11 12.53 12.03
N ARG A 26 10.37 12.06 11.98
CA ARG A 26 10.83 11.04 11.03
C ARG A 26 11.05 9.70 11.72
N PHE A 27 10.81 8.62 10.99
CA PHE A 27 11.18 7.27 11.41
C PHE A 27 11.63 6.44 10.20
N HIS A 28 12.52 5.48 10.43
CA HIS A 28 13.01 4.61 9.36
C HIS A 28 12.16 3.34 9.24
N LYS A 29 11.64 3.08 8.05
CA LYS A 29 10.86 1.87 7.73
C LYS A 29 11.51 0.57 8.20
N ARG A 30 12.85 0.47 8.08
CA ARG A 30 13.59 -0.72 8.52
C ARG A 30 13.48 -0.91 10.04
N HIS A 31 13.71 0.14 10.81
CA HIS A 31 13.61 0.08 12.27
C HIS A 31 12.17 -0.23 12.72
N LEU A 32 11.17 0.36 12.05
CA LEU A 32 9.77 0.03 12.29
C LEU A 32 9.48 -1.45 12.02
N THR A 33 9.95 -1.98 10.89
CA THR A 33 9.79 -3.40 10.56
C THR A 33 10.41 -4.31 11.62
N ASP A 34 11.64 -4.01 12.04
CA ASP A 34 12.36 -4.82 13.02
C ASP A 34 11.70 -4.75 14.40
N ALA A 35 11.29 -3.56 14.87
CA ALA A 35 10.59 -3.38 16.14
C ALA A 35 9.20 -4.03 16.16
N VAL A 36 8.43 -3.94 15.06
CA VAL A 36 7.14 -4.64 14.94
C VAL A 36 7.35 -6.15 14.97
N ARG A 37 8.38 -6.67 14.27
CA ARG A 37 8.72 -8.09 14.32
C ARG A 37 9.02 -8.54 15.74
N GLU A 38 9.81 -7.77 16.48
CA GLU A 38 10.11 -8.06 17.89
C GLU A 38 8.83 -8.09 18.73
N GLN A 39 7.94 -7.10 18.60
CA GLN A 39 6.67 -7.08 19.34
C GLN A 39 5.78 -8.28 19.00
N LEU A 40 5.68 -8.67 17.73
CA LEU A 40 4.89 -9.83 17.33
C LEU A 40 5.48 -11.17 17.80
N ALA A 41 6.79 -11.23 18.05
CA ALA A 41 7.47 -12.42 18.54
C ALA A 41 7.32 -12.66 20.06
N HIS A 42 6.68 -11.74 20.79
CA HIS A 42 6.46 -11.91 22.23
C HIS A 42 5.45 -13.02 22.50
N ALA A 43 5.79 -13.92 23.44
CA ALA A 43 5.03 -15.14 23.73
C ALA A 43 3.61 -14.92 24.29
N ASP A 44 3.31 -13.70 24.75
CA ASP A 44 2.02 -13.34 25.36
C ASP A 44 1.02 -12.69 24.39
N LEU A 45 1.31 -12.69 23.08
CA LEU A 45 0.38 -12.15 22.09
C LEU A 45 -0.88 -13.03 22.00
N ASP A 46 -2.05 -12.41 21.95
CA ASP A 46 -3.32 -13.12 21.77
C ASP A 46 -3.25 -14.04 20.52
N PRO A 47 -3.61 -15.33 20.63
CA PRO A 47 -3.55 -16.29 19.52
C PRO A 47 -4.27 -15.82 18.25
N HIS A 48 -5.37 -15.06 18.36
CA HIS A 48 -6.08 -14.53 17.21
C HIS A 48 -5.31 -13.41 16.50
N VAL A 49 -4.57 -12.59 17.25
CA VAL A 49 -3.70 -11.55 16.68
C VAL A 49 -2.50 -12.19 15.99
N HIS A 50 -1.95 -13.25 16.57
CA HIS A 50 -0.87 -14.02 15.95
C HIS A 50 -1.32 -14.70 14.64
N ALA A 51 -2.51 -15.33 14.64
CA ALA A 51 -3.09 -15.92 13.42
C ALA A 51 -3.29 -14.87 12.33
N ALA A 52 -3.87 -13.71 12.66
CA ALA A 52 -4.04 -12.61 11.70
C ALA A 52 -2.71 -12.09 11.14
N ALA A 53 -1.64 -12.04 11.95
CA ALA A 53 -0.31 -11.66 11.49
C ALA A 53 0.26 -12.67 10.49
N LEU A 54 0.07 -13.96 10.74
CA LEU A 54 0.47 -15.03 9.82
C LEU A 54 -0.31 -14.96 8.50
N ASP A 55 -1.62 -14.72 8.55
CA ASP A 55 -2.46 -14.57 7.36
C ASP A 55 -1.99 -13.41 6.49
N LYS A 56 -1.71 -12.24 7.09
CA LYS A 56 -1.14 -11.08 6.37
C LYS A 56 0.23 -11.38 5.78
N LEU A 57 1.09 -12.12 6.51
CA LEU A 57 2.39 -12.54 5.98
C LEU A 57 2.22 -13.47 4.77
N ALA A 58 1.33 -14.46 4.87
CA ALA A 58 1.04 -15.39 3.77
C ALA A 58 0.51 -14.64 2.55
N GLU A 59 -0.46 -13.74 2.72
CA GLU A 59 -1.01 -12.90 1.67
C GLU A 59 0.07 -12.02 1.01
N SER A 60 0.94 -11.39 1.81
CA SER A 60 2.05 -10.58 1.31
C SER A 60 3.04 -11.42 0.49
N LEU A 61 3.38 -12.63 0.95
CA LEU A 61 4.25 -13.55 0.23
C LEU A 61 3.63 -14.01 -1.10
N VAL A 62 2.35 -14.36 -1.11
CA VAL A 62 1.62 -14.75 -2.33
C VAL A 62 1.58 -13.57 -3.31
N THR A 63 1.20 -12.38 -2.85
CA THR A 63 1.15 -11.16 -3.66
C THR A 63 2.52 -10.85 -4.27
N GLY A 64 3.57 -10.88 -3.45
CA GLY A 64 4.96 -10.68 -3.87
C GLY A 64 5.40 -11.71 -4.91
N PHE A 65 5.07 -12.98 -4.72
CA PHE A 65 5.34 -14.02 -5.71
C PHE A 65 4.69 -13.71 -7.07
N GLY A 66 3.43 -13.27 -7.07
CA GLY A 66 2.74 -12.82 -8.27
C GLY A 66 3.44 -11.63 -8.94
N GLU A 67 3.81 -10.60 -8.18
CA GLU A 67 4.49 -9.39 -8.69
C GLU A 67 5.87 -9.67 -9.31
N HIS A 68 6.64 -10.59 -8.72
CA HIS A 68 7.93 -11.03 -9.25
C HIS A 68 7.79 -11.81 -10.57
N ARG A 69 6.62 -12.39 -10.83
CA ARG A 69 6.32 -13.17 -12.02
C ARG A 69 5.40 -12.44 -13.01
N ASN A 70 5.10 -11.16 -12.78
CA ASN A 70 4.36 -10.38 -13.76
C ASN A 70 5.11 -10.34 -15.10
N PRO A 71 4.43 -10.55 -16.25
CA PRO A 71 5.05 -10.44 -17.56
C PRO A 71 5.67 -9.05 -17.78
N ARG A 72 6.96 -9.02 -18.12
CA ARG A 72 7.72 -7.78 -18.36
C ARG A 72 8.33 -7.78 -19.75
N ARG A 73 8.56 -6.58 -20.31
CA ARG A 73 9.27 -6.45 -21.58
C ARG A 73 10.69 -7.02 -21.45
N ARG A 74 11.00 -7.96 -22.32
CA ARG A 74 12.33 -8.58 -22.42
C ARG A 74 13.12 -7.90 -23.54
N ARG A 75 14.43 -8.13 -23.57
CA ARG A 75 15.34 -7.59 -24.59
C ARG A 75 14.91 -7.93 -26.02
N THR A 76 14.22 -9.06 -26.21
CA THR A 76 13.67 -9.52 -27.49
C THR A 76 12.38 -8.81 -27.90
N GLY A 77 11.86 -7.88 -27.09
CA GLY A 77 10.59 -7.19 -27.34
C GLY A 77 9.33 -7.99 -26.97
N THR A 78 9.46 -9.29 -26.66
CA THR A 78 8.35 -10.12 -26.19
C THR A 78 8.08 -9.94 -24.69
N LEU A 79 6.84 -10.24 -24.29
CA LEU A 79 6.44 -10.38 -22.89
C LEU A 79 6.47 -11.84 -22.43
N PHE A 80 6.54 -12.81 -23.36
CA PHE A 80 6.39 -14.22 -23.02
C PHE A 80 7.55 -14.75 -22.18
N HIS A 81 7.20 -15.46 -21.12
CA HIS A 81 8.08 -16.41 -20.45
C HIS A 81 7.24 -17.45 -19.69
N PRO A 82 7.57 -18.75 -19.79
CA PRO A 82 6.70 -19.82 -19.33
C PRO A 82 6.43 -19.81 -17.82
N ARG A 83 7.31 -19.19 -17.03
CA ARG A 83 7.17 -19.07 -15.57
C ARG A 83 6.62 -17.72 -15.12
N ASP A 84 6.20 -16.87 -16.04
CA ASP A 84 5.48 -15.64 -15.71
C ASP A 84 3.99 -15.98 -15.47
N ILE A 85 3.28 -15.12 -14.75
CA ILE A 85 1.90 -15.34 -14.30
C ILE A 85 0.99 -14.28 -14.90
N VAL A 86 -0.06 -14.72 -15.56
CA VAL A 86 -1.16 -13.90 -16.05
C VAL A 86 -2.24 -13.80 -14.96
N LYS A 87 -2.51 -12.59 -14.45
CA LYS A 87 -3.52 -12.33 -13.40
C LYS A 87 -4.86 -11.96 -14.04
N LEU A 88 -5.94 -12.65 -13.67
CA LEU A 88 -7.27 -12.50 -14.32
C LEU A 88 -8.28 -11.63 -13.55
N GLY A 89 -7.92 -11.14 -12.36
CA GLY A 89 -8.69 -10.14 -11.60
C GLY A 89 -9.70 -10.68 -10.58
N ASN A 90 -9.99 -11.98 -10.59
CA ASN A 90 -10.87 -12.66 -9.62
C ASN A 90 -10.10 -13.60 -8.67
N GLY A 91 -8.83 -13.30 -8.40
CA GLY A 91 -7.92 -14.20 -7.70
C GLY A 91 -7.38 -15.37 -8.55
N THR A 92 -7.83 -15.54 -9.79
CA THR A 92 -7.33 -16.59 -10.69
C THR A 92 -6.05 -16.16 -11.38
N TRP A 93 -5.01 -16.99 -11.25
CA TRP A 93 -3.69 -16.81 -11.85
C TRP A 93 -3.37 -17.99 -12.77
N VAL A 94 -2.83 -17.71 -13.95
CA VAL A 94 -2.46 -18.73 -14.93
C VAL A 94 -0.99 -18.58 -15.28
N TRP A 95 -0.24 -19.68 -15.27
CA TRP A 95 1.11 -19.70 -15.82
C TRP A 95 1.07 -19.36 -17.31
N MET A 96 1.93 -18.47 -17.77
CA MET A 96 1.87 -17.96 -19.14
C MET A 96 2.06 -19.07 -20.20
N ASP A 97 2.78 -20.15 -19.88
CA ASP A 97 2.89 -21.37 -20.71
C ASP A 97 1.55 -22.09 -20.95
N ARG A 98 0.58 -21.89 -20.05
CA ARG A 98 -0.74 -22.52 -20.06
C ARG A 98 -1.87 -21.54 -20.33
N ALA A 99 -1.56 -20.27 -20.55
CA ALA A 99 -2.56 -19.25 -20.82
C ALA A 99 -3.20 -19.46 -22.20
N THR A 100 -4.52 -19.43 -22.24
CA THR A 100 -5.30 -19.50 -23.48
C THR A 100 -5.51 -18.11 -24.09
N ASP A 101 -6.11 -18.05 -25.27
CA ASP A 101 -6.54 -16.80 -25.89
C ASP A 101 -7.55 -16.03 -25.01
N SER A 102 -8.47 -16.74 -24.35
CA SER A 102 -9.41 -16.13 -23.41
C SER A 102 -8.72 -15.52 -22.19
N ASP A 103 -7.69 -16.18 -21.66
CA ASP A 103 -6.92 -15.66 -20.52
C ASP A 103 -6.18 -14.38 -20.88
N LEU A 104 -5.56 -14.34 -22.07
CA LEU A 104 -4.87 -13.15 -22.57
C LEU A 104 -5.84 -11.98 -22.82
N LEU A 105 -7.06 -12.26 -23.29
CA LEU A 105 -8.09 -11.22 -23.44
C LEU A 105 -8.54 -10.66 -22.09
N ALA A 106 -8.76 -11.52 -21.09
CA ALA A 106 -9.13 -11.11 -19.74
C ALA A 106 -8.02 -10.26 -19.10
N TRP A 107 -6.77 -10.71 -19.20
CA TRP A 107 -5.61 -9.98 -18.71
C TRP A 107 -5.42 -8.63 -19.41
N SER A 108 -5.62 -8.55 -20.73
CA SER A 108 -5.55 -7.29 -21.47
C SER A 108 -6.58 -6.27 -20.98
N ARG A 109 -7.82 -6.69 -20.74
CA ARG A 109 -8.88 -5.83 -20.18
C ARG A 109 -8.50 -5.33 -18.78
N LEU A 110 -8.03 -6.24 -17.92
CA LEU A 110 -7.60 -5.90 -16.56
C LEU A 110 -6.42 -4.93 -16.57
N SER A 111 -5.38 -5.22 -17.36
CA SER A 111 -4.19 -4.38 -17.46
C SER A 111 -4.50 -2.96 -17.92
N ARG A 112 -5.44 -2.80 -18.87
CA ARG A 112 -5.91 -1.46 -19.30
C ARG A 112 -6.62 -0.72 -18.19
N ARG A 113 -7.55 -1.38 -17.49
CA ARG A 113 -8.29 -0.78 -16.37
C ARG A 113 -7.37 -0.37 -15.23
N ASN A 114 -6.42 -1.24 -14.87
CA ASN A 114 -5.45 -0.95 -13.81
C ASN A 114 -4.59 0.24 -14.21
N ARG A 115 -4.09 0.30 -15.45
CA ARG A 115 -3.31 1.45 -15.93
C ARG A 115 -4.11 2.74 -15.83
N SER A 116 -5.36 2.78 -16.30
CA SER A 116 -6.16 4.00 -16.21
C SER A 116 -6.42 4.45 -14.77
N ARG A 117 -6.60 3.50 -13.83
CA ARG A 117 -6.75 3.81 -12.40
C ARG A 117 -5.44 4.35 -11.82
N THR A 118 -4.31 3.71 -12.12
CA THR A 118 -2.98 4.15 -11.66
C THR A 118 -2.64 5.54 -12.20
N ASP A 119 -2.82 5.78 -13.50
CA ASP A 119 -2.52 7.07 -14.12
C ASP A 119 -3.38 8.20 -13.50
N ALA A 120 -4.66 7.92 -13.19
CA ALA A 120 -5.53 8.88 -12.53
C ALA A 120 -5.07 9.19 -11.09
N ALA A 121 -4.77 8.16 -10.30
CA ALA A 121 -4.28 8.33 -8.93
C ALA A 121 -2.93 9.08 -8.89
N ASP A 122 -2.03 8.78 -9.82
CA ASP A 122 -0.74 9.47 -9.92
C ASP A 122 -0.93 10.96 -10.23
N ASN A 123 -1.89 11.32 -11.10
CA ASN A 123 -2.21 12.72 -11.39
C ASN A 123 -2.76 13.45 -10.16
N GLU A 124 -3.68 12.83 -9.41
CA GLU A 124 -4.23 13.42 -8.18
C GLU A 124 -3.14 13.68 -7.13
N VAL A 125 -2.18 12.75 -7.01
CA VAL A 125 -1.00 12.94 -6.14
C VAL A 125 -0.13 14.10 -6.60
N GLN A 126 0.13 14.24 -7.91
CA GLN A 126 0.91 15.37 -8.42
C GLN A 126 0.18 16.70 -8.19
N ASP A 127 -1.13 16.76 -8.48
CA ASP A 127 -1.95 17.96 -8.26
C ASP A 127 -1.95 18.37 -6.78
N TYR A 128 -2.04 17.39 -5.86
CA TYR A 128 -1.90 17.65 -4.43
C TYR A 128 -0.54 18.26 -4.09
N ILE A 129 0.56 17.65 -4.56
CA ILE A 129 1.93 18.11 -4.26
C ILE A 129 2.16 19.53 -4.81
N ASP A 130 1.79 19.79 -6.06
CA ASP A 130 2.00 21.08 -6.71
C ASP A 130 1.26 22.20 -5.98
N GLN A 131 0.01 21.96 -5.59
CA GLN A 131 -0.76 22.90 -4.76
C GLN A 131 -0.07 23.23 -3.44
N ARG A 132 0.56 22.24 -2.78
CA ARG A 132 1.23 22.45 -1.49
C ARG A 132 2.56 23.18 -1.66
N ILE A 133 3.32 22.87 -2.71
CA ILE A 133 4.56 23.57 -3.03
C ILE A 133 4.28 25.06 -3.29
N ASP A 134 3.26 25.38 -4.08
CA ASP A 134 2.90 26.76 -4.37
C ASP A 134 2.32 27.49 -3.15
N ALA A 135 1.59 26.77 -2.28
CA ALA A 135 1.12 27.32 -1.01
C ALA A 135 2.27 27.62 -0.04
N PHE A 136 3.30 26.77 0.07
CA PHE A 136 4.51 27.06 0.85
C PHE A 136 5.25 28.29 0.32
N ARG A 137 5.39 28.42 -1.01
CA ARG A 137 6.02 29.59 -1.65
C ARG A 137 5.26 30.89 -1.35
N SER A 138 3.94 30.81 -1.27
CA SER A 138 3.06 31.95 -1.01
C SER A 138 2.92 32.29 0.48
N HIS A 139 3.33 31.39 1.39
CA HIS A 139 3.25 31.55 2.84
C HIS A 139 4.62 31.26 3.50
N PRO A 140 5.64 32.10 3.30
CA PRO A 140 7.02 31.82 3.72
C PRO A 140 7.24 31.70 5.23
N GLY A 141 6.24 32.05 6.05
CA GLY A 141 6.27 31.84 7.51
C GLY A 141 5.78 30.47 7.96
N LEU A 142 5.30 29.62 7.05
CA LEU A 142 4.85 28.26 7.35
C LEU A 142 5.92 27.26 6.93
N GLU A 143 6.51 26.55 7.89
CA GLU A 143 7.60 25.59 7.64
C GLU A 143 7.10 24.14 7.61
N LEU A 144 5.98 23.85 8.27
CA LEU A 144 5.44 22.50 8.43
C LEU A 144 4.15 22.31 7.63
N LEU A 145 4.01 21.16 6.98
CA LEU A 145 2.82 20.82 6.19
C LEU A 145 1.56 20.80 7.04
N GLY A 146 1.64 20.34 8.29
CA GLY A 146 0.48 20.34 9.19
C GLY A 146 -0.06 21.75 9.49
N ASP A 147 0.81 22.77 9.54
CA ASP A 147 0.37 24.15 9.72
C ASP A 147 -0.24 24.71 8.45
N LEU A 148 0.37 24.40 7.30
CA LEU A 148 -0.16 24.77 5.98
C LEU A 148 -1.55 24.20 5.74
N GLU A 149 -1.76 22.91 6.01
CA GLU A 149 -3.06 22.25 5.86
C GLU A 149 -4.12 22.86 6.76
N ARG A 150 -3.79 23.19 8.02
CA ARG A 150 -4.73 23.84 8.96
C ARG A 150 -5.08 25.27 8.57
N ILE A 151 -4.08 26.06 8.17
CA ILE A 151 -4.23 27.52 7.99
C ILE A 151 -4.74 27.86 6.59
N VAL A 152 -4.21 27.18 5.55
CA VAL A 152 -4.52 27.50 4.15
C VAL A 152 -5.64 26.63 3.60
N PHE A 153 -5.64 25.33 3.94
CA PHE A 153 -6.60 24.37 3.39
C PHE A 153 -7.72 24.00 4.37
N GLY A 154 -7.70 24.54 5.59
CA GLY A 154 -8.77 24.37 6.57
C GLY A 154 -8.90 22.95 7.13
N TYR A 155 -7.83 22.15 7.12
CA TYR A 155 -7.85 20.82 7.71
C TYR A 155 -8.19 20.90 9.21
N VAL A 156 -9.19 20.12 9.64
CA VAL A 156 -9.57 19.97 11.04
C VAL A 156 -9.45 18.50 11.40
N ASN A 157 -8.76 18.19 12.51
CA ASN A 157 -8.73 16.83 13.05
C ASN A 157 -10.15 16.44 13.47
N GLU A 158 -10.83 15.63 12.67
CA GLU A 158 -12.07 14.99 13.08
C GLU A 158 -11.75 13.83 14.04
N PRO A 159 -12.28 13.84 15.27
CA PRO A 159 -12.08 12.73 16.19
C PRO A 159 -12.77 11.47 15.65
N GLY A 160 -11.98 10.50 15.17
CA GLY A 160 -12.45 9.18 14.73
C GLY A 160 -11.94 8.69 13.37
N GLN A 161 -11.30 9.54 12.57
CA GLN A 161 -10.90 9.20 11.19
C GLN A 161 -9.67 8.27 11.04
N THR A 162 -9.03 7.83 12.12
CA THR A 162 -7.90 6.87 12.02
C THR A 162 -8.32 5.47 11.56
N ALA A 163 -9.63 5.19 11.41
CA ALA A 163 -10.15 3.90 10.97
C ALA A 163 -10.37 3.74 9.44
N ASP A 164 -10.43 4.83 8.67
CA ASP A 164 -11.07 4.84 7.34
C ASP A 164 -10.11 4.93 6.13
N LEU A 165 -8.85 4.49 6.25
CA LEU A 165 -7.98 4.27 5.08
C LEU A 165 -8.24 2.94 4.34
N GLU A 166 -9.43 2.36 4.49
CA GLU A 166 -9.93 1.24 3.68
C GLU A 166 -11.21 1.65 2.93
N ALA A 167 -11.08 2.54 1.96
CA ALA A 167 -12.11 2.77 0.96
C ALA A 167 -11.46 2.89 -0.41
N ASP A 168 -10.96 1.77 -0.94
CA ASP A 168 -10.62 1.71 -2.36
C ASP A 168 -10.67 0.27 -2.90
N GLU A 169 -11.79 -0.43 -2.73
CA GLU A 169 -12.13 -1.62 -3.55
C GLU A 169 -13.64 -1.70 -3.83
N GLU A 170 -14.08 -1.03 -4.91
CA GLU A 170 -15.11 -1.55 -5.84
C GLU A 170 -14.54 -1.59 -7.28
#